data_AF-A0A960PG45-F1
#
_entry.id   AF-A0A960PG45-F1
#
_cell.length_a   1.000
_cell.length_b   1.000
_cell.length_c   1.000
_cell.angle_alpha   90.00
_cell.angle_beta   90.00
_cell.angle_gamma   90.00
#
_symmetry.space_group_name_H-M   'P 1'
#
loop_
_entity.id
_entity.type
_entity.pdbx_description
1 polymer ?
#
loop_
_entity_poly.entity_id
_entity_poly.type
_entity_poly.pdbx_seq_one_letter_code
_entity_poly.pdbx_strand_id
1 'polypeptide(L)'
;MIVAGGYILEGVMSALGIEKLEPCEYALREGVIIEHLQEAETESMPPVPDVDDIKLRDVFAVGRRFGYEENHALQVANMAEKLFDELAPLYGLKRHERTLLSAAALLHDVGYHISHESHHKHSMYLIKHSEMTGFSEEEKLVIANVARYHRKAFPRDHHFFYMQLNESERKIVDRLSAILRIADGVDRGYEGRVKDLKFKKDKKRLKLTLLSDENCSNEIYAIEMKKEFFEKTFDCRLSVGQSPFTLSENADAVEA
;
A
#
# COMPACT_ATOMS: atom_id res chain seq x y z
N MET A 1 34.20 22.34 -18.20
CA MET A 1 32.83 21.78 -18.32
C MET A 1 31.77 22.80 -18.75
N ILE A 2 32.02 24.12 -18.67
CA ILE A 2 31.04 25.16 -19.06
C ILE A 2 30.64 25.07 -20.54
N VAL A 3 31.62 24.94 -21.46
CA VAL A 3 31.35 24.86 -22.91
C VAL A 3 30.50 23.65 -23.27
N ALA A 4 30.84 22.46 -22.71
CA ALA A 4 30.07 21.24 -22.94
C ALA A 4 28.63 21.33 -22.38
N GLY A 5 28.46 21.91 -21.18
CA GLY A 5 27.14 22.16 -20.61
C GLY A 5 26.31 23.13 -21.44
N GLY A 6 26.93 24.19 -21.98
CA GLY A 6 26.29 25.15 -22.88
C GLY A 6 25.75 24.50 -24.16
N TYR A 7 26.54 23.62 -24.80
CA TYR A 7 26.10 22.87 -25.97
C TYR A 7 24.91 21.94 -25.67
N ILE A 8 24.93 21.26 -24.53
CA ILE A 8 23.79 20.41 -24.11
C ILE A 8 22.55 21.27 -23.88
N LEU A 9 22.70 22.41 -23.20
CA LEU A 9 21.60 23.31 -22.90
C LEU A 9 20.98 23.90 -24.17
N GLU A 10 21.81 24.38 -25.11
CA GLU A 10 21.36 24.88 -26.42
C GLU A 10 20.62 23.80 -27.21
N GLY A 11 21.15 22.58 -27.23
CA GLY A 11 20.50 21.44 -27.89
C GLY A 11 19.12 21.14 -27.31
N VAL A 12 18.98 21.11 -25.99
CA VAL A 12 17.69 20.90 -25.30
C VAL A 12 16.72 22.04 -25.58
N MET A 13 17.17 23.29 -25.50
CA MET A 13 16.35 24.48 -25.78
C MET A 13 15.82 24.47 -27.21
N SER A 14 16.68 24.16 -28.18
CA SER A 14 16.29 24.09 -29.59
C SER A 14 15.33 22.92 -29.87
N ALA A 15 15.54 21.76 -29.24
CA ALA A 15 14.69 20.59 -29.44
C ALA A 15 13.28 20.78 -28.86
N LEU A 16 13.16 21.53 -27.76
CA LEU A 16 11.90 21.77 -27.06
C LEU A 16 11.24 23.12 -27.40
N GLY A 17 11.89 23.97 -28.20
CA GLY A 17 11.39 25.30 -28.55
C GLY A 17 11.37 26.28 -27.36
N ILE A 18 12.31 26.15 -26.43
CA ILE A 18 12.40 26.99 -25.23
C ILE A 18 13.24 28.23 -25.56
N GLU A 19 12.65 29.41 -25.45
CA GLU A 19 13.35 30.68 -25.75
C GLU A 19 14.09 31.29 -24.54
N LYS A 20 13.63 30.98 -23.32
CA LYS A 20 14.16 31.54 -22.08
C LYS A 20 14.19 30.48 -20.98
N LEU A 21 15.23 30.55 -20.16
CA LEU A 21 15.38 29.74 -18.95
C LEU A 21 15.69 30.66 -17.78
N GLU A 22 15.08 30.38 -16.63
CA GLU A 22 15.35 31.05 -15.38
C GLU A 22 16.10 30.10 -14.45
N PRO A 23 17.22 30.54 -13.83
CA PRO A 23 17.94 29.70 -12.89
C PRO A 23 17.10 29.50 -11.62
N CYS A 24 16.92 28.24 -11.22
CA CYS A 24 16.32 27.89 -9.93
C CYS A 24 17.43 27.77 -8.88
N GLU A 25 17.26 28.43 -7.73
CA GLU A 25 18.19 28.30 -6.59
C GLU A 25 18.03 26.96 -5.86
N TYR A 26 16.89 26.29 -6.04
CA TYR A 26 16.61 24.97 -5.48
C TYR A 26 17.03 23.87 -6.45
N ALA A 27 17.71 22.85 -5.94
CA ALA A 27 18.07 21.66 -6.66
C ALA A 27 17.68 20.41 -5.86
N LEU A 28 18.30 19.27 -6.19
CA LEU A 28 18.02 17.99 -5.53
C LEU A 28 18.23 18.04 -4.01
N ARG A 29 19.21 18.80 -3.53
CA ARG A 29 19.53 18.86 -2.11
C ARG A 29 18.36 19.43 -1.30
N GLU A 30 17.80 20.53 -1.76
CA GLU A 30 16.68 21.19 -1.08
C GLU A 30 15.43 20.32 -1.16
N GLY A 31 15.19 19.64 -2.28
CA GLY A 31 14.12 18.66 -2.42
C GLY A 31 14.22 17.53 -1.39
N VAL A 32 15.39 16.91 -1.24
CA VAL A 32 15.64 15.86 -0.25
C VAL A 32 15.47 16.38 1.17
N ILE A 33 15.92 17.61 1.48
CA ILE A 33 15.76 18.21 2.82
C ILE A 33 14.27 18.44 3.12
N ILE A 34 13.52 19.01 2.18
CA ILE A 34 12.08 19.26 2.35
C ILE A 34 11.34 17.93 2.59
N GLU A 35 11.66 16.88 1.82
CA GLU A 35 11.09 15.55 1.99
C GLU A 35 11.37 14.99 3.40
N HIS A 36 12.62 15.04 3.87
CA HIS A 36 12.98 14.55 5.21
C HIS A 36 12.31 15.34 6.34
N LEU A 37 12.18 16.66 6.19
CA LEU A 37 11.49 17.50 7.17
C LEU A 37 9.99 17.17 7.23
N GLN A 38 9.36 17.01 6.06
CA GLN A 38 7.96 16.59 5.97
C GLN A 38 7.74 15.22 6.62
N GLU A 39 8.63 14.25 6.38
CA GLU A 39 8.58 12.93 7.02
C GLU A 39 8.72 13.02 8.54
N ALA A 40 9.68 13.80 9.05
CA ALA A 40 9.91 13.94 10.50
C ALA A 40 8.75 14.66 11.23
N GLU A 41 8.18 15.71 10.64
CA GLU A 41 6.99 16.39 11.17
C GLU A 41 5.78 15.45 11.16
N THR A 42 5.66 14.66 10.09
CA THR A 42 4.60 13.68 9.86
C THR A 42 4.63 12.50 10.85
N GLU A 43 5.81 12.01 11.25
CA GLU A 43 5.94 10.90 12.21
C GLU A 43 5.36 11.24 13.60
N SER A 44 5.25 12.53 13.95
CA SER A 44 4.76 13.00 15.25
C SER A 44 3.24 13.20 15.30
N MET A 45 2.54 13.11 14.15
CA MET A 45 1.10 13.33 14.03
C MET A 45 0.33 12.00 13.96
N PRO A 46 -0.95 11.95 14.39
CA PRO A 46 -1.80 10.78 14.15
C PRO A 46 -1.86 10.49 12.63
N PRO A 47 -2.03 9.22 12.22
CA PRO A 47 -2.07 8.84 10.82
C PRO A 47 -3.32 9.44 10.15
N VAL A 48 -3.18 10.64 9.58
CA VAL A 48 -4.18 11.26 8.72
C VAL A 48 -3.78 11.00 7.27
N PRO A 49 -4.69 10.57 6.40
CA PRO A 49 -4.39 10.36 4.98
C PRO A 49 -3.91 11.67 4.35
N ASP A 50 -2.76 11.62 3.70
CA ASP A 50 -2.23 12.73 2.90
C ASP A 50 -2.95 12.74 1.55
N VAL A 51 -3.76 13.76 1.32
CA VAL A 51 -4.74 13.80 0.23
C VAL A 51 -4.06 14.00 -1.14
N ASP A 52 -2.79 14.40 -1.16
CA ASP A 52 -1.99 14.62 -2.37
C ASP A 52 -0.63 13.87 -2.31
N ASP A 53 -0.61 12.62 -1.82
CA ASP A 53 0.63 11.84 -1.74
C ASP A 53 1.22 11.63 -3.15
N ILE A 54 2.24 12.45 -3.47
CA ILE A 54 2.98 12.44 -4.72
C ILE A 54 3.51 11.02 -5.01
N LYS A 55 3.85 10.25 -3.96
CA LYS A 55 4.38 8.88 -4.09
C LYS A 55 3.33 7.94 -4.72
N LEU A 56 2.04 8.13 -4.46
CA LEU A 56 0.97 7.30 -5.03
C LEU A 56 0.68 7.60 -6.50
N ARG A 57 1.01 8.79 -7.02
CA ARG A 57 0.79 9.12 -8.44
C ARG A 57 1.55 8.17 -9.38
N ASP A 58 2.79 7.85 -9.04
CA ASP A 58 3.61 6.91 -9.80
C ASP A 58 3.08 5.47 -9.69
N VAL A 59 2.55 5.10 -8.52
CA VAL A 59 1.88 3.81 -8.30
C VAL A 59 0.71 3.65 -9.27
N PHE A 60 -0.16 4.66 -9.39
CA PHE A 60 -1.26 4.64 -10.36
C PHE A 60 -0.76 4.52 -11.81
N ALA A 61 0.33 5.23 -12.16
CA ALA A 61 0.91 5.14 -13.50
C ALA A 61 1.43 3.73 -13.81
N VAL A 62 2.10 3.09 -12.85
CA VAL A 62 2.56 1.69 -12.96
C VAL A 62 1.39 0.73 -13.09
N GLY A 63 0.36 0.86 -12.25
CA GLY A 63 -0.85 0.03 -12.33
C GLY A 63 -1.51 0.13 -13.71
N ARG A 64 -1.77 1.36 -14.19
CA ARG A 64 -2.39 1.60 -15.50
C ARG A 64 -1.55 1.08 -16.66
N ARG A 65 -0.22 1.21 -16.58
CA ARG A 65 0.71 0.67 -17.58
C ARG A 65 0.55 -0.85 -17.74
N PHE A 66 0.27 -1.58 -16.66
CA PHE A 66 0.08 -3.02 -16.68
C PHE A 66 -1.39 -3.45 -16.79
N GLY A 67 -2.34 -2.51 -16.89
CA GLY A 67 -3.75 -2.81 -17.09
C GLY A 67 -4.41 -3.56 -15.93
N TYR A 68 -4.05 -3.20 -14.69
CA TYR A 68 -4.73 -3.71 -13.50
C TYR A 68 -6.21 -3.32 -13.43
N GLU A 69 -7.00 -4.10 -12.68
CA GLU A 69 -8.38 -3.79 -12.35
C GLU A 69 -8.43 -2.68 -11.29
N GLU A 70 -8.45 -1.41 -11.74
CA GLU A 70 -8.32 -0.22 -10.89
C GLU A 70 -9.38 -0.16 -9.78
N ASN A 71 -10.64 -0.50 -10.06
CA ASN A 71 -11.72 -0.49 -9.06
C ASN A 71 -11.46 -1.50 -7.93
N HIS A 72 -11.05 -2.71 -8.27
CA HIS A 72 -10.73 -3.75 -7.30
C HIS A 72 -9.52 -3.35 -6.46
N ALA A 73 -8.46 -2.87 -7.11
CA ALA A 73 -7.23 -2.45 -6.43
C ALA A 73 -7.47 -1.27 -5.48
N LEU A 74 -8.28 -0.28 -5.88
CA LEU A 74 -8.71 0.82 -5.02
C LEU A 74 -9.51 0.33 -3.82
N GLN A 75 -10.45 -0.60 -4.04
CA GLN A 75 -11.24 -1.18 -2.97
C GLN A 75 -10.36 -1.93 -1.97
N VAL A 76 -9.43 -2.77 -2.44
CA VAL A 76 -8.47 -3.49 -1.58
C VAL A 76 -7.57 -2.52 -0.82
N ALA A 77 -7.06 -1.48 -1.47
CA ALA A 77 -6.25 -0.44 -0.82
C ALA A 77 -7.03 0.27 0.30
N ASN A 78 -8.27 0.69 0.03
CA ASN A 78 -9.14 1.32 1.03
C ASN A 78 -9.40 0.39 2.22
N MET A 79 -9.67 -0.90 1.98
CA MET A 79 -9.89 -1.87 3.06
C MET A 79 -8.59 -2.14 3.84
N ALA A 80 -7.44 -2.23 3.16
CA ALA A 80 -6.13 -2.42 3.78
C ALA A 80 -5.74 -1.23 4.66
N GLU A 81 -6.02 -0.02 4.22
CA GLU A 81 -5.79 1.20 5.00
C GLU A 81 -6.66 1.26 6.26
N LYS A 82 -7.96 0.96 6.16
CA LYS A 82 -8.85 0.88 7.33
C LYS A 82 -8.40 -0.18 8.33
N LEU A 83 -7.98 -1.34 7.83
CA LEU A 83 -7.38 -2.40 8.65
C LEU A 83 -6.11 -1.91 9.36
N PHE A 84 -5.25 -1.19 8.63
CA PHE A 84 -4.02 -0.65 9.15
C PHE A 84 -4.27 0.35 10.27
N ASP A 85 -5.18 1.30 10.06
CA ASP A 85 -5.47 2.39 11.00
C ASP A 85 -5.98 1.85 12.36
N GLU A 86 -6.77 0.78 12.33
CA GLU A 86 -7.24 0.08 13.54
C GLU A 86 -6.14 -0.73 14.24
N LEU A 87 -5.18 -1.28 13.48
CA LEU A 87 -4.09 -2.12 14.01
C LEU A 87 -2.88 -1.30 14.45
N ALA A 88 -2.66 -0.12 13.87
CA ALA A 88 -1.52 0.73 14.13
C ALA A 88 -1.33 1.06 15.63
N PRO A 89 -2.33 1.57 16.37
CA PRO A 89 -2.18 1.85 17.80
C PRO A 89 -1.99 0.58 18.65
N LEU A 90 -2.41 -0.59 18.14
CA LEU A 90 -2.34 -1.85 18.87
C LEU A 90 -0.98 -2.56 18.75
N TYR A 91 -0.30 -2.36 17.62
CA TYR A 91 0.90 -3.10 17.25
C TYR A 91 2.09 -2.19 16.88
N GLY A 92 1.96 -0.88 17.09
CA GLY A 92 3.01 0.11 16.82
C GLY A 92 3.36 0.20 15.34
N LEU A 93 2.35 0.13 14.45
CA LEU A 93 2.58 0.36 13.02
C LEU A 93 2.77 1.86 12.77
N LYS A 94 3.68 2.21 11.87
CA LYS A 94 4.06 3.60 11.60
C LYS A 94 3.40 4.14 10.34
N ARG A 95 3.18 5.45 10.26
CA ARG A 95 2.58 6.09 9.07
C ARG A 95 3.29 5.73 7.76
N HIS A 96 4.62 5.67 7.76
CA HIS A 96 5.39 5.23 6.59
C HIS A 96 4.98 3.81 6.09
N GLU A 97 4.74 2.87 7.01
CA GLU A 97 4.30 1.51 6.67
C GLU A 97 2.91 1.49 6.02
N ARG A 98 2.06 2.49 6.32
CA ARG A 98 0.74 2.68 5.68
C ARG A 98 0.90 2.98 4.19
N THR A 99 1.79 3.90 3.82
CA THR A 99 2.06 4.25 2.41
C THR A 99 2.59 3.05 1.62
N LEU A 100 3.49 2.25 2.22
CA LEU A 100 3.98 1.01 1.60
C LEU A 100 2.85 -0.01 1.39
N LEU A 101 1.94 -0.14 2.35
CA LEU A 101 0.77 -1.00 2.24
C LEU A 101 -0.17 -0.54 1.13
N SER A 102 -0.47 0.76 1.04
CA SER A 102 -1.32 1.33 0.00
C SER A 102 -0.74 1.08 -1.39
N ALA A 103 0.56 1.33 -1.58
CA ALA A 103 1.24 1.05 -2.84
C ALA A 103 1.20 -0.44 -3.21
N ALA A 104 1.43 -1.33 -2.24
CA ALA A 104 1.39 -2.77 -2.47
C ALA A 104 -0.03 -3.26 -2.78
N ALA A 105 -1.04 -2.70 -2.11
CA ALA A 105 -2.44 -3.00 -2.34
C ALA A 105 -2.92 -2.53 -3.72
N LEU A 106 -2.48 -1.36 -4.18
CA LEU A 106 -2.81 -0.90 -5.54
C LEU A 106 -2.17 -1.77 -6.62
N LEU A 107 -0.99 -2.33 -6.37
CA LEU A 107 -0.22 -3.09 -7.36
C LEU A 107 -0.27 -4.61 -7.19
N HIS A 108 -0.99 -5.15 -6.20
CA HIS A 108 -0.90 -6.57 -5.84
C HIS A 108 -1.21 -7.54 -7.00
N ASP A 109 -2.06 -7.11 -7.93
CA ASP A 109 -2.58 -7.92 -9.04
C ASP A 109 -2.02 -7.55 -10.42
N VAL A 110 -1.06 -6.63 -10.52
CA VAL A 110 -0.45 -6.24 -11.83
C VAL A 110 0.21 -7.40 -12.57
N GLY A 111 0.57 -8.47 -11.86
CA GLY A 111 1.12 -9.69 -12.44
C GLY A 111 0.17 -10.44 -13.37
N TYR A 112 -1.15 -10.16 -13.32
CA TYR A 112 -2.11 -10.70 -14.29
C TYR A 112 -1.81 -10.25 -15.72
N HIS A 113 -1.13 -9.12 -15.90
CA HIS A 113 -0.60 -8.68 -17.18
C HIS A 113 0.27 -9.73 -17.88
N ILE A 114 1.00 -10.53 -17.09
CA ILE A 114 1.87 -11.60 -17.61
C ILE A 114 1.09 -12.92 -17.67
N SER A 115 0.50 -13.35 -16.55
CA SER A 115 -0.25 -14.60 -16.46
C SER A 115 -1.08 -14.67 -15.20
N HIS A 116 -2.24 -15.35 -15.29
CA HIS A 116 -3.00 -15.76 -14.11
C HIS A 116 -2.25 -16.78 -13.25
N GLU A 117 -1.44 -17.64 -13.87
CA GLU A 117 -0.63 -18.57 -13.11
C GLU A 117 0.49 -17.81 -12.41
N SER A 118 0.59 -18.00 -11.09
CA SER A 118 1.64 -17.37 -10.28
C SER A 118 1.70 -15.85 -10.37
N HIS A 119 0.56 -15.18 -10.65
CA HIS A 119 0.49 -13.73 -10.82
C HIS A 119 1.15 -12.93 -9.68
N HIS A 120 0.94 -13.30 -8.42
CA HIS A 120 1.66 -12.73 -7.26
C HIS A 120 3.21 -12.66 -7.39
N LYS A 121 3.84 -13.65 -8.04
CA LYS A 121 5.30 -13.61 -8.32
C LYS A 121 5.62 -12.64 -9.45
N HIS A 122 4.75 -12.54 -10.44
CA HIS A 122 4.85 -11.59 -11.54
C HIS A 122 4.64 -10.15 -11.03
N SER A 123 3.67 -9.91 -10.14
CA SER A 123 3.45 -8.62 -9.50
C SER A 123 4.72 -8.16 -8.77
N MET A 124 5.31 -9.04 -7.95
CA MET A 124 6.59 -8.75 -7.29
C MET A 124 7.69 -8.34 -8.28
N TYR A 125 7.83 -9.07 -9.39
CA TYR A 125 8.84 -8.78 -10.40
C TYR A 125 8.59 -7.43 -11.08
N LEU A 126 7.35 -7.16 -11.50
CA LEU A 126 6.98 -5.92 -12.17
C LEU A 126 7.17 -4.71 -11.26
N ILE A 127 6.72 -4.80 -9.99
CA ILE A 127 6.87 -3.72 -9.00
C ILE A 127 8.35 -3.45 -8.74
N LYS A 128 9.16 -4.47 -8.46
CA LYS A 128 10.59 -4.28 -8.14
C LYS A 128 11.36 -3.63 -9.29
N HIS A 129 10.96 -3.86 -10.53
CA HIS A 129 11.62 -3.32 -11.73
C HIS A 129 10.89 -2.13 -12.36
N SER A 130 9.88 -1.58 -11.68
CA SER A 130 9.20 -0.37 -12.12
C SER A 130 9.86 0.89 -11.52
N GLU A 131 9.76 1.97 -12.27
CA GLU A 131 10.12 3.31 -11.80
C GLU A 131 8.98 3.82 -10.92
N MET A 132 9.28 4.06 -9.64
CA MET A 132 8.39 4.66 -8.66
C MET A 132 9.21 5.69 -7.91
N THR A 133 9.27 6.92 -8.42
CA THR A 133 10.26 7.94 -8.03
C THR A 133 10.12 8.38 -6.58
N GLY A 134 8.93 8.20 -5.99
CA GLY A 134 8.65 8.45 -4.58
C GLY A 134 9.12 7.36 -3.60
N PHE A 135 9.72 6.26 -4.08
CA PHE A 135 10.16 5.14 -3.23
C PHE A 135 11.61 4.75 -3.50
N SER A 136 12.38 4.57 -2.43
CA SER A 136 13.72 3.99 -2.44
C SER A 136 13.72 2.54 -2.97
N GLU A 137 14.90 2.02 -3.30
CA GLU A 137 15.03 0.64 -3.79
C GLU A 137 14.65 -0.41 -2.74
N GLU A 138 14.92 -0.09 -1.48
CA GLU A 138 14.55 -0.86 -0.29
C GLU A 138 13.03 -0.88 -0.09
N GLU A 139 12.38 0.29 -0.14
CA GLU A 139 10.92 0.40 -0.04
C GLU A 139 10.22 -0.31 -1.20
N LYS A 140 10.71 -0.15 -2.44
CA LYS A 140 10.17 -0.90 -3.59
C LYS A 140 10.30 -2.41 -3.40
N LEU A 141 11.39 -2.87 -2.78
CA LEU A 141 11.56 -4.29 -2.46
C LEU A 141 10.57 -4.76 -1.38
N VAL A 142 10.27 -3.92 -0.38
CA VAL A 142 9.22 -4.18 0.62
C VAL A 142 7.86 -4.26 -0.07
N ILE A 143 7.47 -3.25 -0.85
CA ILE A 143 6.19 -3.21 -1.59
C ILE A 143 6.03 -4.44 -2.49
N ALA A 144 7.07 -4.78 -3.24
CA ALA A 144 7.07 -5.95 -4.11
C ALA A 144 6.88 -7.27 -3.33
N ASN A 145 7.52 -7.42 -2.16
CA ASN A 145 7.33 -8.59 -1.32
C ASN A 145 5.92 -8.60 -0.68
N VAL A 146 5.38 -7.47 -0.24
CA VAL A 146 4.01 -7.39 0.29
C VAL A 146 3.00 -7.83 -0.77
N ALA A 147 3.13 -7.31 -1.99
CA ALA A 147 2.35 -7.74 -3.15
C ALA A 147 2.56 -9.24 -3.48
N ARG A 148 3.76 -9.80 -3.31
CA ARG A 148 4.01 -11.23 -3.51
C ARG A 148 3.21 -12.11 -2.56
N TYR A 149 3.11 -11.70 -1.29
CA TYR A 149 2.60 -12.55 -0.21
C TYR A 149 1.11 -12.31 0.11
N HIS A 150 0.40 -11.49 -0.69
CA HIS A 150 -1.05 -11.34 -0.61
C HIS A 150 -1.82 -12.66 -0.83
N ARG A 151 -1.18 -13.70 -1.38
CA ARG A 151 -1.77 -15.03 -1.55
C ARG A 151 -0.75 -16.16 -1.50
N LYS A 152 -1.25 -17.40 -1.43
CA LYS A 152 -0.44 -18.63 -1.41
C LYS A 152 0.57 -18.64 -0.24
N ALA A 153 1.83 -18.95 -0.53
CA ALA A 153 2.88 -19.19 0.46
C ALA A 153 3.15 -17.95 1.33
N PHE A 154 3.53 -18.18 2.59
CA PHE A 154 4.03 -17.14 3.49
C PHE A 154 5.50 -16.82 3.17
N PRO A 155 6.04 -15.70 3.69
CA PRO A 155 7.46 -15.40 3.62
C PRO A 155 8.32 -16.52 4.22
N ARG A 156 9.45 -16.83 3.57
CA ARG A 156 10.37 -17.90 3.96
C ARG A 156 11.80 -17.51 3.65
N ASP A 157 12.74 -17.97 4.48
CA ASP A 157 14.17 -17.64 4.41
C ASP A 157 14.92 -18.25 3.21
N HIS A 158 14.25 -18.86 2.24
CA HIS A 158 14.85 -19.28 0.98
C HIS A 158 14.25 -18.54 -0.23
N HIS A 159 13.33 -17.60 0.02
CA HIS A 159 12.83 -16.73 -1.03
C HIS A 159 13.83 -15.59 -1.25
N PHE A 160 14.52 -15.61 -2.40
CA PHE A 160 15.62 -14.70 -2.73
C PHE A 160 15.38 -13.22 -2.39
N PHE A 161 14.30 -12.61 -2.91
CA PHE A 161 13.98 -11.20 -2.69
C PHE A 161 13.56 -10.87 -1.24
N TYR A 162 13.09 -11.86 -0.48
CA TYR A 162 12.78 -11.68 0.93
C TYR A 162 14.04 -11.71 1.78
N MET A 163 15.02 -12.55 1.40
CA MET A 163 16.31 -12.63 2.09
C MET A 163 17.17 -11.37 1.92
N GLN A 164 16.95 -10.60 0.87
CA GLN A 164 17.63 -9.33 0.66
C GLN A 164 17.23 -8.26 1.67
N LEU A 165 16.06 -8.39 2.29
CA LEU A 165 15.57 -7.48 3.31
C LEU A 165 16.28 -7.74 4.66
N ASN A 166 16.50 -6.67 5.41
CA ASN A 166 16.97 -6.74 6.79
C ASN A 166 15.83 -7.21 7.74
N GLU A 167 16.16 -7.49 9.00
CA GLU A 167 15.18 -8.04 9.96
C GLU A 167 13.97 -7.11 10.19
N SER A 168 14.20 -5.80 10.22
CA SER A 168 13.13 -4.81 10.43
C SER A 168 12.19 -4.78 9.22
N GLU A 169 12.74 -4.74 8.02
CA GLU A 169 11.97 -4.78 6.77
C GLU A 169 11.19 -6.09 6.61
N ARG A 170 11.77 -7.23 7.00
CA ARG A 170 11.06 -8.51 7.01
C ARG A 170 9.84 -8.48 7.93
N LYS A 171 9.97 -7.91 9.13
CA LYS A 171 8.83 -7.70 10.05
C LYS A 171 7.78 -6.76 9.46
N ILE A 172 8.18 -5.75 8.70
CA ILE A 172 7.24 -4.89 7.95
C ILE A 172 6.52 -5.72 6.89
N VAL A 173 7.24 -6.46 6.05
CA VAL A 173 6.64 -7.33 5.03
C VAL A 173 5.65 -8.32 5.64
N ASP A 174 6.00 -8.99 6.74
CA ASP A 174 5.11 -9.95 7.41
C ASP A 174 3.82 -9.28 7.87
N ARG A 175 3.91 -8.16 8.60
CA ARG A 175 2.76 -7.40 9.12
C ARG A 175 1.87 -6.86 8.00
N LEU A 176 2.46 -6.23 6.99
CA LEU A 176 1.71 -5.64 5.88
C LEU A 176 1.10 -6.69 4.96
N SER A 177 1.81 -7.79 4.69
CA SER A 177 1.27 -8.91 3.90
C SER A 177 0.10 -9.57 4.62
N ALA A 178 0.17 -9.70 5.95
CA ALA A 178 -0.93 -10.21 6.75
C ALA A 178 -2.18 -9.33 6.61
N ILE A 179 -2.04 -8.00 6.68
CA ILE A 179 -3.14 -7.06 6.47
C ILE A 179 -3.70 -7.18 5.05
N LEU A 180 -2.82 -7.12 4.03
CA LEU A 180 -3.22 -7.16 2.62
C LEU A 180 -3.97 -8.46 2.27
N ARG A 181 -3.58 -9.61 2.85
CA ARG A 181 -4.30 -10.88 2.66
C ARG A 181 -5.75 -10.83 3.13
N ILE A 182 -6.01 -10.13 4.24
CA ILE A 182 -7.37 -9.95 4.76
C ILE A 182 -8.13 -8.98 3.85
N ALA A 183 -7.51 -7.85 3.48
CA ALA A 183 -8.11 -6.86 2.58
C ALA A 183 -8.51 -7.45 1.21
N ASP A 184 -7.63 -8.23 0.59
CA ASP A 184 -7.91 -8.97 -0.66
C ASP A 184 -9.02 -10.03 -0.46
N GLY A 185 -9.19 -10.56 0.75
CA GLY A 185 -10.34 -11.40 1.10
C GLY A 185 -11.67 -10.64 1.17
N VAL A 186 -11.64 -9.36 1.55
CA VAL A 186 -12.83 -8.49 1.70
C VAL A 186 -13.47 -8.17 0.34
N ASP A 187 -12.69 -8.09 -0.74
CA ASP A 187 -13.21 -7.84 -2.09
C ASP A 187 -12.99 -9.03 -3.03
N ARG A 188 -13.21 -10.25 -2.51
CA ARG A 188 -13.01 -11.53 -3.22
C ARG A 188 -13.69 -11.60 -4.58
N GLY A 189 -14.86 -10.96 -4.71
CA GLY A 189 -15.72 -11.00 -5.91
C GLY A 189 -15.48 -9.86 -6.90
N TYR A 190 -14.64 -8.87 -6.58
CA TYR A 190 -14.43 -7.64 -7.37
C TYR A 190 -15.71 -6.80 -7.55
N GLU A 191 -16.65 -6.93 -6.59
CA GLU A 191 -17.96 -6.30 -6.66
C GLU A 191 -18.09 -5.13 -5.67
N GLY A 192 -17.10 -4.92 -4.78
CA GLY A 192 -17.12 -3.83 -3.82
C GLY A 192 -18.32 -3.88 -2.87
N ARG A 193 -18.81 -5.09 -2.53
CA ARG A 193 -19.99 -5.30 -1.67
C ARG A 193 -19.78 -4.68 -0.29
N VAL A 194 -18.61 -4.92 0.30
CA VAL A 194 -18.24 -4.39 1.61
C VAL A 194 -17.95 -2.90 1.49
N LYS A 195 -18.75 -2.07 2.16
CA LYS A 195 -18.60 -0.61 2.11
C LYS A 195 -17.67 -0.10 3.20
N ASP A 196 -17.63 -0.77 4.34
CA ASP A 196 -16.81 -0.37 5.48
C ASP A 196 -16.48 -1.55 6.41
N LEU A 197 -15.56 -1.33 7.35
CA LEU A 197 -15.11 -2.31 8.33
C LEU A 197 -15.27 -1.75 9.75
N LYS A 198 -15.70 -2.58 10.69
CA LYS A 198 -15.60 -2.28 12.12
C LYS A 198 -14.69 -3.28 12.80
N PHE A 199 -13.73 -2.75 13.55
CA PHE A 199 -12.82 -3.53 14.38
C PHE A 199 -13.19 -3.45 15.86
N LYS A 200 -13.19 -4.60 16.52
CA LYS A 200 -13.31 -4.67 17.98
C LYS A 200 -12.27 -5.63 18.54
N LYS A 201 -11.41 -5.11 19.42
CA LYS A 201 -10.45 -5.92 20.17
C LYS A 201 -11.01 -6.29 21.53
N ASP A 202 -10.88 -7.57 21.87
CA ASP A 202 -11.09 -8.10 23.22
C ASP A 202 -9.93 -9.04 23.57
N LYS A 203 -8.97 -8.54 24.36
CA LYS A 203 -7.74 -9.26 24.75
C LYS A 203 -6.98 -9.77 23.52
N LYS A 204 -6.95 -11.09 23.31
CA LYS A 204 -6.31 -11.78 22.17
C LYS A 204 -7.30 -12.13 21.04
N ARG A 205 -8.51 -11.58 21.06
CA ARG A 205 -9.51 -11.78 20.01
C ARG A 205 -9.75 -10.47 19.28
N LEU A 206 -9.67 -10.53 17.95
CA LEU A 206 -10.05 -9.46 17.06
C LEU A 206 -11.32 -9.88 16.33
N LYS A 207 -12.37 -9.06 16.47
CA LYS A 207 -13.59 -9.22 15.70
C LYS A 207 -13.59 -8.20 14.56
N LEU A 208 -13.53 -8.71 13.34
CA LEU A 208 -13.73 -7.95 12.11
C LEU A 208 -15.21 -8.07 11.71
N THR A 209 -15.88 -6.94 11.56
CA THR A 209 -17.26 -6.88 11.06
C THR A 209 -17.28 -6.17 9.72
N LEU A 210 -17.70 -6.88 8.68
CA LEU A 210 -17.91 -6.32 7.34
C LEU A 210 -19.24 -5.55 7.34
N LEU A 211 -19.22 -4.28 6.94
CA LEU A 211 -20.42 -3.46 6.82
C LEU A 211 -20.91 -3.50 5.37
N SER A 212 -22.06 -4.12 5.17
CA SER A 212 -22.66 -4.33 3.85
C SER A 212 -24.14 -4.68 4.01
N ASP A 213 -24.97 -4.13 3.13
CA ASP A 213 -26.38 -4.52 3.00
C ASP A 213 -26.55 -5.75 2.09
N GLU A 214 -25.51 -6.11 1.34
CA GLU A 214 -25.46 -7.28 0.46
C GLU A 214 -24.86 -8.49 1.19
N ASN A 215 -25.21 -9.72 0.78
CA ASN A 215 -24.66 -10.94 1.39
C ASN A 215 -23.14 -11.06 1.14
N CYS A 216 -22.35 -11.10 2.22
CA CYS A 216 -20.88 -11.20 2.20
C CYS A 216 -20.34 -12.60 2.57
N SER A 217 -21.12 -13.66 2.37
CA SER A 217 -20.70 -15.02 2.75
C SER A 217 -19.41 -15.47 2.05
N ASN A 218 -19.19 -15.05 0.81
CA ASN A 218 -18.00 -15.40 0.03
C ASN A 218 -16.74 -14.70 0.56
N GLU A 219 -16.87 -13.43 0.92
CA GLU A 219 -15.83 -12.60 1.51
C GLU A 219 -15.44 -13.14 2.89
N ILE A 220 -16.44 -13.45 3.73
CA ILE A 220 -16.22 -14.10 5.04
C ILE A 220 -15.45 -15.41 4.85
N TYR A 221 -15.90 -16.28 3.94
CA TYR A 221 -15.23 -17.55 3.66
C TYR A 221 -13.78 -17.33 3.17
N ALA A 222 -13.55 -16.37 2.28
CA ALA A 222 -12.23 -16.05 1.78
C ALA A 222 -11.28 -15.57 2.87
N ILE A 223 -11.76 -14.70 3.78
CA ILE A 223 -10.97 -14.23 4.92
C ILE A 223 -10.66 -15.39 5.87
N GLU A 224 -11.64 -16.24 6.17
CA GLU A 224 -11.47 -17.43 7.01
C GLU A 224 -10.39 -18.38 6.46
N MET A 225 -10.28 -18.53 5.14
CA MET A 225 -9.21 -19.33 4.50
C MET A 225 -7.84 -18.64 4.50
N LYS A 226 -7.77 -17.32 4.69
CA LYS A 226 -6.52 -16.54 4.65
C LYS A 226 -6.01 -16.11 6.04
N LYS A 227 -6.84 -16.19 7.08
CA LYS A 227 -6.56 -15.59 8.40
C LYS A 227 -5.40 -16.18 9.18
N GLU A 228 -4.98 -17.42 8.88
CA GLU A 228 -3.92 -18.11 9.63
C GLU A 228 -2.63 -17.27 9.71
N PHE A 229 -2.23 -16.64 8.61
CA PHE A 229 -1.03 -15.81 8.58
C PHE A 229 -1.19 -14.56 9.45
N PHE A 230 -2.36 -13.94 9.41
CA PHE A 230 -2.69 -12.76 10.21
C PHE A 230 -2.68 -13.08 11.71
N GLU A 231 -3.34 -14.18 12.10
CA GLU A 231 -3.39 -14.64 13.49
C GLU A 231 -1.99 -14.92 14.06
N LYS A 232 -1.12 -15.56 13.26
CA LYS A 232 0.28 -15.82 13.63
C LYS A 232 1.10 -14.55 13.76
N THR A 233 0.95 -13.61 12.82
CA THR A 233 1.76 -12.39 12.76
C THR A 233 1.41 -11.43 13.90
N PHE A 234 0.14 -11.33 14.28
CA PHE A 234 -0.35 -10.40 15.29
C PHE A 234 -0.66 -11.05 16.66
N ASP A 235 -0.27 -12.32 16.85
CA ASP A 235 -0.53 -13.14 18.05
C ASP A 235 -1.97 -12.99 18.57
N CYS A 236 -2.94 -13.21 17.68
CA CYS A 236 -4.36 -13.00 17.96
C CYS A 236 -5.23 -14.07 17.31
N ARG A 237 -6.50 -14.15 17.70
CA ARG A 237 -7.54 -14.90 16.98
C ARG A 237 -8.47 -13.94 16.26
N LEU A 238 -8.65 -14.14 14.96
CA LEU A 238 -9.54 -13.35 14.12
C LEU A 238 -10.89 -14.09 13.94
N SER A 239 -11.96 -13.40 14.31
CA SER A 239 -13.33 -13.80 13.99
C SER A 239 -13.96 -12.79 13.06
N VAL A 240 -14.63 -13.27 12.01
CA VAL A 240 -15.24 -12.42 10.98
C VAL A 240 -16.76 -12.55 11.04
N GLY A 241 -17.47 -11.45 10.84
CA GLY A 241 -18.92 -11.43 10.68
C GLY A 241 -19.38 -10.27 9.80
N GLN A 242 -20.69 -10.13 9.65
CA GLN A 242 -21.33 -9.05 8.88
C GLN A 242 -22.32 -8.27 9.74
N SER A 243 -22.51 -6.99 9.42
CA SER A 243 -23.56 -6.11 9.91
C SER A 243 -24.09 -5.25 8.74
N PRO A 244 -25.35 -4.78 8.78
CA PRO A 244 -25.85 -3.78 7.83
C PRO A 244 -24.98 -2.53 7.79
N PHE A 245 -24.93 -1.86 6.65
CA PHE A 245 -24.23 -0.59 6.50
C PHE A 245 -25.17 0.54 6.96
N THR A 246 -24.84 1.18 8.09
CA THR A 246 -25.61 2.31 8.61
C THR A 246 -24.77 3.58 8.53
N LEU A 247 -25.26 4.58 7.79
CA LEU A 247 -24.67 5.93 7.71
C LEU A 247 -25.00 6.73 8.99
N SER A 248 -24.42 6.37 10.13
CA SER A 248 -24.34 7.19 11.37
C SER A 248 -23.34 6.50 12.31
N GLU A 249 -22.31 7.13 12.88
CA GLU A 249 -22.22 8.42 13.57
C GLU A 249 -20.83 9.03 13.34
N ASN A 250 -20.76 10.27 12.83
CA ASN A 250 -19.58 11.13 12.86
C ASN A 250 -20.04 12.60 12.99
N ALA A 251 -21.04 12.85 13.86
CA ALA A 251 -21.58 14.18 14.11
C ALA A 251 -21.35 14.70 15.55
N ASP A 252 -20.89 13.86 16.49
CA ASP A 252 -20.82 14.25 17.92
C ASP A 252 -19.38 14.41 18.47
N ALA A 253 -18.49 15.02 17.69
CA ALA A 253 -17.14 15.40 18.16
C ALA A 253 -16.81 16.89 17.96
N VAL A 254 -17.82 17.73 17.72
CA VAL A 254 -17.68 19.20 17.70
C VAL A 254 -18.77 19.81 18.58
N GLU A 255 -18.75 19.51 19.88
CA GLU A 255 -19.31 20.34 20.96
C GLU A 255 -19.07 19.64 22.31
N ALA A 256 -17.88 19.83 22.87
CA ALA A 256 -17.61 19.75 24.30
C ALA A 256 -16.34 20.54 24.65
#